data_AF-A0A453J5N8-F1
#
_entry.id   AF-A0A453J5N8-F1
#
_cell.length_a   1.000
_cell.length_b   1.000
_cell.length_c   1.000
_cell.angle_alpha   90.00
_cell.angle_beta   90.00
_cell.angle_gamma   90.00
#
_symmetry.space_group_name_H-M   'P 1'
#
loop_
_entity.id
_entity.type
_entity.pdbx_description
1 polymer ?
#
loop_
_entity_poly.entity_id
_entity_poly.type
_entity_poly.pdbx_seq_one_letter_code
_entity_poly.pdbx_strand_id
1 'polypeptide(L)' 'PGDFNLIRWASYKSSPNVDRVRMRLFNDSIADLALREIARVGARFTWTNKQVDPIRRVLDRIFVLAQWEVMFPLWSLK' A
#
# COMPACT_ATOMS: atom_id res chain seq x y z
N PRO A 1 -4.67 -3.37 9.02
CA PRO A 1 -4.44 -1.93 8.76
C PRO A 1 -3.13 -1.49 9.41
N GLY A 2 -2.33 -0.66 8.75
CA GLY A 2 -1.15 -0.09 9.39
C GLY A 2 -0.26 0.68 8.42
N ASP A 3 0.71 1.39 9.00
CA ASP A 3 1.82 2.01 8.28
C ASP A 3 2.93 0.96 8.05
N PHE A 4 3.16 0.60 6.78
CA PHE A 4 4.18 -0.37 6.40
C PHE A 4 5.55 0.26 6.15
N ASN A 5 5.62 1.60 6.08
CA ASN A 5 6.81 2.36 5.70
C ASN A 5 7.49 1.90 4.38
N LEU A 6 6.76 1.16 3.53
CA LEU A 6 7.20 0.59 2.26
C LEU A 6 6.21 0.95 1.15
N ILE A 7 6.74 1.32 -0.02
CA ILE A 7 5.95 1.58 -1.23
C ILE A 7 5.91 0.32 -2.10
N ARG A 8 4.75 0.00 -2.68
CA ARG A 8 4.58 -1.16 -3.58
C ARG A 8 4.94 -0.87 -5.03
N TRP A 9 4.65 0.34 -5.49
CA TRP A 9 4.85 0.77 -6.89
C TRP A 9 5.55 2.12 -6.93
N ALA A 10 6.29 2.39 -8.02
CA ALA A 10 6.94 3.68 -8.21
C ALA A 10 5.93 4.84 -8.23
N SER A 11 4.74 4.62 -8.80
CA SER A 11 3.64 5.61 -8.85
C SER A 11 3.08 6.00 -7.47
N TYR A 12 3.47 5.27 -6.41
CA TYR A 12 3.09 5.53 -5.02
C TYR A 12 4.09 6.41 -4.26
N LYS A 13 5.10 6.93 -4.95
CA LYS A 13 5.97 8.00 -4.49
C LYS A 13 5.93 9.13 -5.51
N SER A 14 5.91 10.38 -5.05
CA SER A 14 5.89 11.53 -5.96
C SER A 14 7.24 11.80 -6.64
N SER A 15 8.35 11.28 -6.10
CA SER A 15 9.69 11.43 -6.66
C SER A 15 10.21 10.13 -7.29
N PRO A 16 11.09 10.21 -8.31
CA PRO A 16 11.54 9.04 -9.07
C PRO A 16 12.53 8.15 -8.32
N ASN A 17 13.14 8.64 -7.24
CA ASN A 17 14.10 7.88 -6.45
C ASN A 17 13.36 6.80 -5.63
N VAL A 18 13.39 5.55 -6.10
CA VAL A 18 12.69 4.42 -5.47
C VAL A 18 13.59 3.20 -5.32
N ASP A 19 13.43 2.47 -4.22
CA ASP A 19 14.13 1.21 -3.97
C ASP A 19 13.31 0.05 -4.55
N ARG A 20 13.69 -0.39 -5.76
CA ARG A 20 12.99 -1.45 -6.49
C ARG A 20 13.18 -2.83 -5.86
N VAL A 21 14.27 -3.05 -5.12
CA VAL A 21 14.52 -4.34 -4.44
C VAL A 21 13.57 -4.47 -3.26
N ARG A 22 13.44 -3.43 -2.43
CA ARG A 22 12.46 -3.42 -1.33
C ARG A 22 11.02 -3.53 -1.82
N MET A 23 10.70 -2.86 -2.94
CA MET A 23 9.38 -3.02 -3.57
C MET A 23 9.11 -4.47 -3.96
N ARG A 24 10.08 -5.13 -4.59
CA ARG A 24 9.96 -6.54 -5.00
C ARG A 24 9.74 -7.42 -3.78
N LEU A 25 10.65 -7.36 -2.79
CA LEU A 25 10.55 -8.17 -1.57
C LEU A 25 9.22 -7.97 -0.85
N PHE A 26 8.71 -6.73 -0.79
CA PHE A 26 7.42 -6.47 -0.18
C PHE A 26 6.26 -7.09 -0.96
N ASN A 27 6.26 -6.99 -2.30
CA ASN A 27 5.24 -7.64 -3.13
C ASN A 27 5.34 -9.16 -3.08
N ASP A 28 6.54 -9.72 -3.01
CA ASP A 28 6.78 -11.16 -2.87
C ASP A 28 6.19 -11.66 -1.54
N SER A 29 6.48 -10.98 -0.41
CA SER A 29 5.87 -11.33 0.89
C SER A 29 4.34 -11.24 0.90
N ILE A 30 3.75 -10.29 0.19
CA ILE A 30 2.29 -10.20 0.04
C ILE A 30 1.74 -11.41 -0.74
N ALA A 31 2.45 -11.83 -1.79
CA ALA A 31 2.08 -12.98 -2.60
C ALA A 31 2.22 -14.30 -1.83
N ASP A 32 3.36 -14.50 -1.14
CA ASP A 32 3.67 -15.69 -0.35
C ASP A 32 2.64 -15.93 0.77
N LEU A 33 2.13 -14.85 1.36
CA LEU A 33 1.11 -14.90 2.41
C LEU A 33 -0.33 -14.90 1.86
N ALA A 34 -0.51 -14.92 0.53
CA ALA A 34 -1.80 -14.84 -0.14
C ALA A 34 -2.67 -13.67 0.36
N LEU A 35 -2.04 -12.51 0.58
CA LEU A 35 -2.69 -11.30 1.07
C LEU A 35 -3.30 -10.50 -0.08
N ARG A 36 -4.53 -10.04 0.14
CA ARG A 36 -5.24 -9.12 -0.76
C ARG A 36 -5.29 -7.74 -0.16
N GLU A 37 -4.90 -6.73 -0.95
CA GLU A 37 -4.99 -5.34 -0.53
C GLU A 37 -6.41 -4.83 -0.73
N ILE A 38 -7.00 -4.25 0.30
CA ILE A 38 -8.27 -3.54 0.19
C ILE A 38 -7.99 -2.15 -0.39
N ALA A 39 -8.60 -1.86 -1.54
CA ALA A 39 -8.49 -0.56 -2.17
C ALA A 39 -9.04 0.53 -1.22
N ARG A 40 -8.23 1.55 -0.96
CA ARG A 40 -8.69 2.72 -0.22
C ARG A 40 -9.39 3.68 -1.17
N VAL A 41 -10.50 4.24 -0.72
CA VAL A 41 -11.19 5.35 -1.38
C VAL A 41 -10.67 6.68 -0.80
N GLY A 42 -10.59 7.73 -1.63
CA GLY A 42 -10.18 9.07 -1.20
C GLY A 42 -8.73 9.41 -1.55
N ALA A 43 -7.99 9.99 -0.59
CA ALA A 43 -6.69 10.58 -0.84
C ALA A 43 -5.67 9.57 -1.42
N ARG A 44 -5.05 9.97 -2.55
CA ARG A 44 -4.06 9.14 -3.26
C ARG A 44 -2.85 8.79 -2.39
N PHE A 45 -2.33 9.76 -1.64
CA PHE A 45 -1.17 9.61 -0.75
C PHE A 45 -1.61 9.66 0.71
N THR A 46 -0.90 8.99 1.61
CA THR A 46 -1.20 9.00 3.06
C THR A 46 -0.14 9.67 3.90
N TRP A 47 1.03 9.89 3.32
CA TRP A 47 2.14 10.50 4.02
C TRP A 47 2.78 11.60 3.19
N THR A 48 3.24 12.65 3.87
CA THR A 48 4.04 13.74 3.32
C THR A 48 5.21 14.07 4.26
N ASN A 49 6.35 14.45 3.71
CA ASN A 49 7.50 14.92 4.48
C ASN A 49 7.32 16.36 5.04
N LYS A 50 6.21 17.04 4.72
CA LYS A 50 5.86 18.40 5.19
C LYS A 50 6.90 19.48 4.83
N GLN A 51 7.63 19.29 3.73
CA GLN A 51 8.55 20.30 3.20
C GLN A 51 7.88 21.18 2.14
N VAL A 52 8.55 22.28 1.77
CA VAL A 52 8.07 23.27 0.78
C VAL A 52 7.76 22.63 -0.57
N ASP A 53 8.63 21.72 -1.04
CA ASP A 53 8.35 20.81 -2.17
C ASP A 53 8.11 19.39 -1.61
N PRO A 54 6.84 19.02 -1.35
CA PRO A 54 6.54 17.85 -0.54
C PRO A 54 6.73 16.54 -1.31
N ILE A 55 7.52 15.63 -0.74
CA ILE A 55 7.54 14.23 -1.15
C ILE A 55 6.36 13.52 -0.50
N ARG A 56 5.52 12.90 -1.33
CA ARG A 56 4.32 12.19 -0.93
C ARG A 56 4.46 10.69 -1.15
N ARG A 57 3.95 9.87 -0.23
CA ARG A 57 4.03 8.40 -0.27
C ARG A 57 2.70 7.74 0.11
N VAL A 58 2.49 6.53 -0.39
CA VAL A 58 1.41 5.63 0.05
C VAL A 58 2.00 4.58 0.98
N LEU A 59 1.85 4.77 2.29
CA LEU A 59 2.45 3.92 3.32
C LEU A 59 1.41 3.13 4.12
N ASP A 60 0.23 3.71 4.35
CA ASP A 60 -0.84 3.07 5.12
C ASP A 60 -1.65 2.13 4.25
N ARG A 61 -1.76 0.86 4.63
CA ARG A 61 -2.46 -0.17 3.84
C ARG A 61 -3.29 -1.09 4.71
N ILE A 62 -4.23 -1.77 4.07
CA ILE A 62 -5.03 -2.81 4.69
C ILE A 62 -4.91 -4.05 3.82
N PHE A 63 -4.40 -5.12 4.42
CA PHE A 63 -4.36 -6.44 3.81
C PHE A 63 -5.28 -7.38 4.56
N VAL A 64 -5.94 -8.25 3.82
CA VAL A 64 -6.74 -9.37 4.34
C VAL A 64 -6.28 -10.66 3.70
N LEU A 65 -6.48 -11.79 4.38
CA LEU A 65 -6.23 -13.10 3.77
C LEU A 65 -7.22 -13.30 2.61
N ALA A 66 -6.79 -13.93 1.52
CA ALA A 66 -7.66 -14.19 0.37
C ALA A 66 -8.96 -14.93 0.74
N GLN A 67 -8.88 -15.86 1.70
CA GLN A 67 -10.05 -16.58 2.23
C GLN A 67 -11.09 -15.65 2.90
N TRP A 68 -10.66 -14.49 3.40
CA TRP A 68 -11.53 -13.53 4.06
C TRP A 68 -12.47 -12.84 3.07
N GLU A 69 -12.03 -12.59 1.83
CA GLU A 69 -12.91 -12.06 0.79
C GLU A 69 -14.00 -13.05 0.39
N VAL A 70 -13.71 -14.37 0.41
CA VAL A 70 -14.71 -15.41 0.12
C VAL A 70 -15.81 -15.42 1.19
N MET A 71 -15.43 -15.17 2.45
CA MET A 71 -16.39 -15.13 3.56
C MET A 71 -17.20 -13.82 3.61
N PHE A 72 -16.67 -12.71 3.09
CA PHE A 72 -17.30 -11.40 3.15
C PHE A 72 -17.27 -10.65 1.80
N PRO A 73 -17.97 -11.16 0.76
CA PRO A 73 -17.86 -10.63 -0.60
C PRO A 73 -18.45 -9.22 -0.80
N LEU A 74 -19.30 -8.75 0.11
CA LEU A 74 -19.96 -7.43 0.05
C LEU A 74 -19.27 -6.37 0.94
N TRP A 75 -18.11 -6.69 1.51
CA TRP A 75 -17.44 -5.79 2.43
C TRP A 75 -16.66 -4.71 1.68
N SER A 76 -16.91 -3.44 2.04
CA SER A 76 -16.15 -2.29 1.55
C SER A 76 -15.77 -1.39 2.72
N LEU A 77 -14.54 -0.91 2.74
CA LEU A 77 -14.14 0.12 3.69
C LEU A 77 -14.74 1.46 3.25
N LYS A 78 -15.63 2.02 4.08
CA LYS A 78 -16.16 3.39 3.91
C LYS A 78 -15.18 4.43 4.45
#